data_AF-A0A075AS45-F1
#
_entry.id   AF-A0A075AS45-F1
#
_cell.length_a   1.000
_cell.length_b   1.000
_cell.length_c   1.000
_cell.angle_alpha   90.00
_cell.angle_beta   90.00
_cell.angle_gamma   90.00
#
_symmetry.space_group_name_H-M   'P 1'
#
loop_
_entity.id
_entity.type
_entity.pdbx_description
1 polymer ?
#
loop_
_entity_poly.entity_id
_entity_poly.type
_entity_poly.pdbx_seq_one_letter_code
_entity_poly.pdbx_strand_id
1 'polypeptide(L)'
;MIDQLRSDFPQIKQYARLTVVIDDPNKNFQLNSSNVLVKQYDILSVQPTTEKAFMSVCSNVDFDILSLDMSNRISFLVKHKQAKQLHEKKVQIEITYTSFMASDDIQKRYALSNAMQLVRSSGGKNIIFSSGTLDSFKLRGPEDVSNMAVMMGINDNGLAMKTVTENPRTTIFHAAARLKTYRGVVMEVKDIHDFEDGLDYVSFQE
;
A
#
# COMPACT_ATOMS: atom_id res chain seq x y z
N MET A 1 -21.47 -0.50 9.33
CA MET A 1 -21.27 -1.15 8.02
C MET A 1 -19.94 -1.91 7.96
N ILE A 2 -18.79 -1.28 8.26
CA ILE A 2 -17.48 -1.97 8.29
C ILE A 2 -17.46 -3.09 9.34
N ASP A 3 -17.96 -2.84 10.56
CA ASP A 3 -17.96 -3.85 11.63
C ASP A 3 -18.88 -5.03 11.35
N GLN A 4 -19.95 -4.81 10.57
CA GLN A 4 -20.87 -5.87 10.15
C GLN A 4 -20.21 -6.80 9.13
N LEU A 5 -19.51 -6.25 8.13
CA LEU A 5 -18.76 -7.05 7.16
C LEU A 5 -17.61 -7.84 7.80
N ARG A 6 -17.01 -7.32 8.88
CA ARG A 6 -15.99 -8.05 9.67
C ARG A 6 -16.59 -9.25 10.40
N SER A 7 -17.83 -9.12 10.89
CA SER A 7 -18.56 -10.21 11.53
C SER A 7 -18.98 -11.27 10.51
N ASP A 8 -19.44 -10.86 9.32
CA ASP A 8 -19.97 -11.77 8.30
C ASP A 8 -18.87 -12.62 7.63
N PHE A 9 -17.63 -12.11 7.58
CA PHE A 9 -16.50 -12.79 6.93
C PHE A 9 -15.24 -12.80 7.81
N PRO A 10 -15.20 -13.64 8.87
CA PRO A 10 -14.12 -13.63 9.85
C PRO A 10 -12.75 -14.02 9.27
N GLN A 11 -12.72 -14.80 8.18
CA GLN A 11 -11.47 -15.12 7.48
C GLN A 11 -10.88 -13.94 6.68
N ILE A 12 -11.65 -12.89 6.40
CA ILE A 12 -11.19 -11.73 5.61
C ILE A 12 -10.77 -10.62 6.55
N LYS A 13 -9.47 -10.29 6.54
CA LYS A 13 -8.93 -9.16 7.31
C LYS A 13 -9.16 -7.85 6.55
N GLN A 14 -9.90 -6.93 7.16
CA GLN A 14 -10.21 -5.62 6.59
C GLN A 14 -9.42 -4.51 7.28
N TYR A 15 -8.61 -3.80 6.49
CA TYR A 15 -7.76 -2.70 6.95
C TYR A 15 -8.30 -1.34 6.47
N ALA A 16 -8.16 -0.32 7.31
CA ALA A 16 -8.48 1.06 6.96
C ALA A 16 -7.28 1.76 6.32
N ARG A 17 -7.46 2.30 5.11
CA ARG A 17 -6.41 3.04 4.38
C ARG A 17 -6.78 4.50 4.22
N LEU A 18 -5.83 5.38 4.49
CA LEU A 18 -5.90 6.81 4.16
C LEU A 18 -4.98 7.13 2.99
N THR A 19 -5.52 7.67 1.90
CA THR A 19 -4.72 8.19 0.78
C THR A 19 -4.76 9.72 0.78
N VAL A 20 -3.59 10.35 0.87
CA VAL A 20 -3.46 11.82 0.91
C VAL A 20 -2.89 12.32 -0.41
N VAL A 21 -3.64 13.16 -1.11
CA VAL A 21 -3.17 13.83 -2.34
C VAL A 21 -2.33 15.04 -1.96
N ILE A 22 -1.13 15.14 -2.54
CA ILE A 22 -0.13 16.15 -2.17
C ILE A 22 0.31 16.92 -3.40
N ASP A 23 0.03 18.21 -3.42
CA ASP A 23 0.44 19.15 -4.48
C ASP A 23 1.65 20.00 -4.07
N ASP A 24 1.64 20.49 -2.83
CA ASP A 24 2.61 21.40 -2.26
C ASP A 24 3.37 20.74 -1.08
N PRO A 25 4.71 20.65 -1.14
CA PRO A 25 5.50 20.08 -0.06
C PRO A 25 5.33 20.78 1.30
N ASN A 26 4.94 22.06 1.32
CA ASN A 26 4.80 22.83 2.56
C ASN A 26 3.54 22.50 3.36
N LYS A 27 2.61 21.72 2.81
CA LYS A 27 1.38 21.33 3.52
C LYS A 27 1.51 20.00 4.29
N ASN A 28 2.66 19.34 4.19
CA ASN A 28 2.85 17.95 4.62
C ASN A 28 3.28 17.77 6.08
N PHE A 29 3.47 18.86 6.86
CA PHE A 29 4.00 18.78 8.23
C PHE A 29 3.19 17.88 9.16
N GLN A 30 1.89 17.71 8.88
CA GLN A 30 0.98 16.88 9.66
C GLN A 30 1.03 15.38 9.29
N LEU A 31 1.71 14.99 8.21
CA LEU A 31 1.86 13.59 7.78
C LEU A 31 3.02 12.91 8.49
N ASN A 32 2.96 12.87 9.81
CA ASN A 32 3.95 12.21 10.63
C ASN A 32 3.27 11.21 11.58
N SER A 33 4.04 10.24 12.08
CA SER A 33 3.55 9.19 12.97
C SER A 33 3.05 9.70 14.33
N SER A 34 3.22 10.99 14.65
CA SER A 34 2.68 11.60 15.88
C SER A 34 1.26 12.15 15.72
N ASN A 35 0.78 12.33 14.49
CA ASN A 35 -0.56 12.84 14.23
C ASN A 35 -1.63 11.79 14.59
N VAL A 36 -2.55 12.17 15.47
CA VAL A 36 -3.65 11.33 15.96
C VAL A 36 -4.53 10.81 14.81
N LEU A 37 -4.82 11.63 13.80
CA LEU A 37 -5.64 11.22 12.66
C LEU A 37 -4.94 10.13 11.83
N VAL A 38 -3.64 10.26 11.62
CA VAL A 38 -2.84 9.27 10.87
C VAL A 38 -2.76 7.94 11.61
N LYS A 39 -2.83 7.95 12.96
CA LYS A 39 -2.86 6.73 13.78
C LYS A 39 -4.19 5.99 13.76
N GLN A 40 -5.29 6.63 13.33
CA GLN A 40 -6.60 5.97 13.21
C GLN A 40 -6.70 5.04 12.00
N TYR A 41 -5.78 5.15 11.04
CA TYR A 41 -5.75 4.33 9.84
C TYR A 41 -4.59 3.35 9.88
N ASP A 42 -4.87 2.11 9.48
CA ASP A 42 -3.88 1.04 9.41
C ASP A 42 -2.78 1.40 8.39
N ILE A 43 -3.18 1.81 7.19
CA ILE A 43 -2.27 2.05 6.06
C ILE A 43 -2.29 3.53 5.66
N LEU A 44 -1.12 4.14 5.57
CA LEU A 44 -0.95 5.49 5.03
C LEU A 44 -0.43 5.44 3.61
N SER A 45 -1.18 6.03 2.68
CA SER A 45 -0.79 6.20 1.29
C SER A 45 -0.69 7.67 0.93
N VAL A 46 0.26 7.99 0.04
CA VAL A 46 0.45 9.36 -0.48
C VAL A 46 0.36 9.34 -2.00
N GLN A 47 -0.27 10.37 -2.56
CA GLN A 47 -0.43 10.56 -3.99
C GLN A 47 0.09 11.95 -4.39
N PRO A 48 1.40 12.07 -4.70
CA PRO A 48 1.97 13.34 -5.12
C PRO A 48 1.55 13.69 -6.55
N THR A 49 1.23 14.97 -6.81
CA THR A 49 0.82 15.46 -8.13
C THR A 49 1.88 16.30 -8.85
N THR A 50 2.96 16.66 -8.14
CA THR A 50 4.09 17.45 -8.67
C THR A 50 5.44 16.79 -8.36
N GLU A 51 6.47 17.05 -9.18
CA GLU A 51 7.83 16.52 -8.93
C GLU A 51 8.38 17.00 -7.57
N LYS A 52 8.10 18.26 -7.20
CA LYS A 52 8.54 18.83 -5.90
C LYS A 52 7.89 18.11 -4.72
N ALA A 53 6.56 17.86 -4.79
CA ALA A 53 5.85 17.07 -3.80
C ALA A 53 6.42 15.66 -3.71
N PHE A 54 6.60 14.98 -4.85
CA PHE A 54 7.17 13.63 -4.92
C PHE A 54 8.55 13.53 -4.25
N MET A 55 9.44 14.47 -4.56
CA MET A 55 10.79 14.50 -3.97
C MET A 55 10.76 14.73 -2.45
N SER A 56 9.87 15.62 -1.99
CA SER A 56 9.70 15.92 -0.57
C SER A 56 9.16 14.71 0.19
N VAL A 57 8.11 14.05 -0.32
CA VAL A 57 7.51 12.90 0.38
C VAL A 57 8.49 11.72 0.45
N CYS A 58 9.23 11.45 -0.63
CA CYS A 58 10.25 10.38 -0.64
C CYS A 58 11.28 10.57 0.48
N SER A 59 11.62 11.82 0.81
CA SER A 59 12.66 12.15 1.77
C SER A 59 12.13 12.27 3.20
N ASN A 60 11.03 13.01 3.37
CA ASN A 60 10.66 13.59 4.66
C ASN A 60 9.40 12.96 5.29
N VAL A 61 8.67 12.13 4.55
CA VAL A 61 7.41 11.55 5.02
C VAL A 61 7.56 10.05 5.18
N ASP A 62 7.04 9.53 6.29
CA ASP A 62 6.94 8.09 6.54
C ASP A 62 5.54 7.62 6.14
N PHE A 63 5.47 6.86 5.05
CA PHE A 63 4.22 6.35 4.48
C PHE A 63 4.44 4.93 3.94
N ASP A 64 3.35 4.20 3.68
CA ASP A 64 3.40 2.78 3.35
C ASP A 64 3.28 2.52 1.84
N ILE A 65 2.42 3.30 1.17
CA ILE A 65 2.10 3.15 -0.25
C ILE A 65 2.25 4.48 -0.99
N LEU A 66 3.10 4.53 -2.01
CA LEU A 66 3.06 5.56 -3.05
C LEU A 66 1.97 5.20 -4.05
N SER A 67 0.87 5.95 -4.06
CA SER A 67 -0.17 5.82 -5.07
C SER A 67 0.04 6.82 -6.19
N LEU A 68 -0.17 6.41 -7.44
CA LEU A 68 -0.05 7.27 -8.61
C LEU A 68 -1.30 7.11 -9.48
N ASP A 69 -1.84 8.24 -9.93
CA ASP A 69 -2.93 8.23 -10.89
C ASP A 69 -2.38 7.86 -12.27
N MET A 70 -2.69 6.64 -12.71
CA MET A 70 -2.24 6.10 -13.99
C MET A 70 -3.10 6.57 -15.16
N SER A 71 -4.33 7.03 -14.90
CA SER A 71 -5.29 7.42 -15.94
C SER A 71 -4.85 8.71 -16.66
N ASN A 72 -4.12 9.57 -15.95
CA ASN A 72 -3.58 10.81 -16.46
C ASN A 72 -2.09 10.69 -16.77
N ARG A 73 -1.58 11.60 -17.62
CA ARG A 73 -0.13 11.72 -17.82
C ARG A 73 0.50 12.21 -16.52
N ILE A 74 1.37 11.40 -15.92
CA ILE A 74 2.10 11.79 -14.72
C ILE A 74 3.06 12.94 -15.09
N SER A 75 3.02 14.01 -14.30
CA SER A 75 3.77 15.25 -14.54
C SER A 75 5.27 15.14 -14.20
N PHE A 76 5.69 14.01 -13.65
CA PHE A 76 7.06 13.73 -13.23
C PHE A 76 7.44 12.28 -13.51
N LEU A 77 8.75 12.02 -13.56
CA LEU A 77 9.31 10.69 -13.73
C LEU A 77 9.81 10.16 -12.39
N VAL A 78 9.41 8.94 -12.02
CA VAL A 78 10.09 8.20 -10.96
C VAL A 78 11.43 7.71 -11.52
N LYS A 79 12.53 8.32 -11.07
CA LYS A 79 13.88 7.94 -11.50
C LYS A 79 14.39 6.81 -10.60
N HIS A 80 15.37 6.05 -11.10
CA HIS A 80 15.95 4.91 -10.39
C HIS A 80 16.43 5.25 -8.97
N LYS A 81 16.97 6.45 -8.75
CA LYS A 81 17.39 6.91 -7.41
C LYS A 81 16.23 6.92 -6.42
N GLN A 82 15.08 7.48 -6.81
CA GLN A 82 13.89 7.56 -5.96
C GLN A 82 13.27 6.18 -5.77
N ALA A 83 13.20 5.37 -6.83
CA ALA A 83 12.73 3.99 -6.71
C ALA A 83 13.58 3.18 -5.71
N LYS A 84 14.91 3.34 -5.74
CA LYS A 84 15.81 2.72 -4.77
C LYS A 84 15.57 3.22 -3.34
N GLN A 85 15.36 4.53 -3.16
CA GLN A 85 15.05 5.12 -1.86
C GLN A 85 13.75 4.54 -1.28
N LEU A 86 12.70 4.39 -2.10
CA LEU A 86 11.44 3.76 -1.68
C LEU A 86 11.64 2.29 -1.32
N HIS A 87 12.46 1.57 -2.11
CA HIS A 87 12.82 0.17 -1.82
C HIS A 87 13.54 0.02 -0.47
N GLU A 88 14.51 0.89 -0.18
CA GLU A 88 15.23 0.91 1.10
C GLU A 88 14.30 1.22 2.28
N LYS A 89 13.34 2.13 2.09
CA LYS A 89 12.28 2.45 3.06
C LYS A 89 11.15 1.41 3.13
N LYS A 90 11.19 0.32 2.35
CA LYS A 90 10.13 -0.71 2.27
C LYS A 90 8.74 -0.18 1.86
N VAL A 91 8.70 0.99 1.24
CA VAL A 91 7.49 1.57 0.65
C VAL A 91 7.13 0.83 -0.62
N GLN A 92 5.84 0.56 -0.83
CA GLN A 92 5.32 -0.02 -2.07
C GLN A 92 4.81 1.05 -3.03
N ILE A 93 4.97 0.83 -4.32
CA ILE A 93 4.42 1.64 -5.40
C ILE A 93 3.16 0.93 -5.89
N GLU A 94 2.03 1.61 -5.81
CA GLU A 94 0.75 1.06 -6.26
C GLU A 94 0.49 1.36 -7.73
N ILE A 95 0.04 0.32 -8.44
CA ILE A 95 -0.49 0.40 -9.79
C ILE A 95 -1.94 -0.10 -9.76
N THR A 96 -2.88 0.80 -10.06
CA THR A 96 -4.29 0.45 -10.19
C THR A 96 -4.56 -0.16 -11.57
N TYR A 97 -4.85 -1.46 -11.64
CA TYR A 97 -4.97 -2.16 -12.93
C TYR A 97 -6.22 -1.80 -13.73
N THR A 98 -7.27 -1.31 -13.08
CA THR A 98 -8.48 -0.91 -13.80
C THR A 98 -8.27 0.28 -14.72
N SER A 99 -7.18 1.04 -14.53
CA SER A 99 -6.73 2.08 -15.45
C SER A 99 -6.39 1.51 -16.84
N PHE A 100 -5.98 0.24 -16.93
CA PHE A 100 -5.76 -0.47 -18.21
C PHE A 100 -7.07 -0.88 -18.89
N MET A 101 -8.17 -0.86 -18.14
CA MET A 101 -9.51 -1.23 -18.59
C MET A 101 -10.41 0.00 -18.79
N ALA A 102 -9.84 1.21 -18.79
CA ALA A 102 -10.58 2.45 -19.04
C ALA A 102 -11.34 2.37 -20.38
N SER A 103 -12.46 3.08 -20.53
CA SER A 103 -13.17 3.11 -21.83
C SER A 103 -12.43 3.96 -22.87
N ASP A 104 -11.69 4.97 -22.40
CA ASP A 104 -10.94 5.91 -23.23
C ASP A 104 -9.55 5.35 -23.58
N ASP A 105 -9.26 5.26 -24.88
CA ASP A 105 -7.99 4.76 -25.39
C ASP A 105 -6.79 5.69 -25.09
N ILE A 106 -7.03 6.98 -24.82
CA ILE A 106 -5.97 7.89 -24.37
C ILE A 106 -5.53 7.52 -22.95
N GLN A 107 -6.48 7.32 -22.04
CA GLN A 107 -6.20 6.94 -20.66
C GLN A 107 -5.50 5.57 -20.56
N LYS A 108 -5.92 4.58 -21.36
CA LYS A 108 -5.23 3.29 -21.44
C LYS A 108 -3.77 3.44 -21.84
N ARG A 109 -3.49 4.28 -22.84
CA ARG A 109 -2.12 4.54 -23.31
C ARG A 109 -1.27 5.22 -22.25
N TYR A 110 -1.83 6.19 -21.51
CA TYR A 110 -1.14 6.79 -20.37
C TYR A 110 -0.88 5.77 -19.28
N ALA A 111 -1.88 4.98 -18.89
CA ALA A 111 -1.72 3.96 -17.86
C ALA A 111 -0.60 2.97 -18.21
N LEU A 112 -0.62 2.43 -19.44
CA LEU A 112 0.42 1.52 -19.94
C LEU A 112 1.80 2.18 -19.94
N SER A 113 1.92 3.39 -20.49
CA SER A 113 3.19 4.13 -20.54
C SER A 113 3.75 4.43 -19.15
N ASN A 114 2.91 4.88 -18.21
CA ASN A 114 3.28 5.18 -16.84
C ASN A 114 3.73 3.91 -16.10
N ALA A 115 2.98 2.81 -16.25
CA ALA A 115 3.31 1.54 -15.61
C ALA A 115 4.64 0.96 -16.12
N MET A 116 4.86 0.91 -17.44
CA MET A 116 6.13 0.43 -18.01
C MET A 116 7.32 1.27 -17.54
N GLN A 117 7.13 2.59 -17.45
CA GLN A 117 8.14 3.50 -16.94
C GLN A 117 8.47 3.21 -15.47
N LEU A 118 7.47 2.98 -14.63
CA LEU A 118 7.64 2.63 -13.22
C LEU A 118 8.35 1.29 -13.05
N VAL A 119 7.92 0.26 -13.78
CA VAL A 119 8.55 -1.08 -13.80
C VAL A 119 10.01 -0.96 -14.19
N ARG A 120 10.32 -0.20 -15.25
CA ARG A 120 11.70 0.04 -15.68
C ARG A 120 12.54 0.75 -14.61
N SER A 121 11.98 1.78 -13.96
CA SER A 121 12.70 2.57 -12.96
C SER A 121 12.97 1.81 -11.65
N SER A 122 12.05 0.92 -11.26
CA SER A 122 12.10 0.11 -10.04
C SER A 122 12.75 -1.26 -10.23
N GLY A 123 12.95 -1.68 -11.48
CA GLY A 123 13.35 -3.04 -11.82
C GLY A 123 12.28 -4.08 -11.47
N GLY A 124 11.00 -3.69 -11.46
CA GLY A 124 9.86 -4.54 -11.10
C GLY A 124 9.72 -4.81 -9.59
N LYS A 125 10.51 -4.14 -8.74
CA LYS A 125 10.50 -4.34 -7.28
C LYS A 125 9.57 -3.35 -6.60
N ASN A 126 9.06 -3.74 -5.44
CA ASN A 126 8.19 -2.92 -4.60
C ASN A 126 6.94 -2.40 -5.32
N ILE A 127 6.36 -3.22 -6.19
CA ILE A 127 5.13 -2.88 -6.90
C ILE A 127 3.99 -3.70 -6.32
N ILE A 128 2.87 -3.05 -6.01
CA ILE A 128 1.61 -3.71 -5.70
C ILE A 128 0.59 -3.38 -6.78
N PHE A 129 -0.18 -4.39 -7.17
CA PHE A 129 -1.33 -4.18 -8.06
C PHE A 129 -2.61 -4.14 -7.23
N SER A 130 -3.44 -3.13 -7.48
CA SER A 130 -4.75 -2.98 -6.83
C SER A 130 -5.84 -2.74 -7.87
N SER A 131 -7.08 -3.06 -7.52
CA SER A 131 -8.21 -2.87 -8.43
C SER A 131 -8.65 -1.41 -8.51
N GLY A 132 -8.54 -0.64 -7.42
CA GLY A 132 -8.91 0.78 -7.36
C GLY A 132 -10.30 1.11 -7.91
N THR A 133 -11.25 0.18 -7.78
CA THR A 133 -12.61 0.30 -8.33
C THR A 133 -13.65 -0.17 -7.32
N LEU A 134 -14.84 0.39 -7.42
CA LEU A 134 -16.03 -0.05 -6.67
C LEU A 134 -16.87 -1.06 -7.47
N ASP A 135 -16.56 -1.24 -8.75
CA ASP A 135 -17.31 -2.12 -9.65
C ASP A 135 -16.82 -3.57 -9.57
N SER A 136 -17.68 -4.46 -9.11
CA SER A 136 -17.38 -5.89 -8.98
C SER A 136 -17.01 -6.58 -10.29
N PHE A 137 -17.54 -6.12 -11.45
CA PHE A 137 -17.25 -6.73 -12.76
C PHE A 137 -15.83 -6.43 -13.26
N LYS A 138 -15.17 -5.43 -12.68
CA LYS A 138 -13.80 -5.04 -12.99
C LYS A 138 -12.77 -5.78 -12.13
N LEU A 139 -13.20 -6.57 -11.15
CA LEU A 139 -12.30 -7.40 -10.37
C LEU A 139 -11.70 -8.53 -11.22
N ARG A 140 -10.47 -8.92 -10.91
CA ARG A 140 -9.71 -9.96 -11.61
C ARG A 140 -9.05 -10.90 -10.62
N GLY A 141 -8.84 -12.14 -11.04
CA GLY A 141 -8.12 -13.13 -10.23
C GLY A 141 -6.65 -12.75 -10.08
N PRO A 142 -5.96 -13.24 -9.03
CA PRO A 142 -4.55 -12.89 -8.79
C PRO A 142 -3.63 -13.27 -9.95
N GLU A 143 -3.89 -14.39 -10.63
CA GLU A 143 -3.13 -14.82 -11.81
C GLU A 143 -3.30 -13.87 -13.00
N ASP A 144 -4.52 -13.40 -13.27
CA ASP A 144 -4.78 -12.43 -14.34
C ASP A 144 -4.05 -11.11 -14.08
N VAL A 145 -4.06 -10.66 -12.82
CA VAL A 145 -3.35 -9.45 -12.40
C VAL A 145 -1.82 -9.64 -12.50
N SER A 146 -1.31 -10.80 -12.13
CA SER A 146 0.11 -11.16 -12.32
C SER A 146 0.50 -11.13 -13.81
N ASN A 147 -0.35 -11.65 -14.69
CA ASN A 147 -0.13 -11.59 -16.14
C ASN A 147 -0.10 -10.14 -16.66
N MET A 148 -0.94 -9.25 -16.12
CA MET A 148 -0.84 -7.82 -16.44
C MET A 148 0.51 -7.25 -16.02
N ALA A 149 1.05 -7.65 -14.87
CA ALA A 149 2.38 -7.21 -14.42
C ALA A 149 3.48 -7.65 -15.39
N VAL A 150 3.39 -8.86 -15.95
CA VAL A 150 4.28 -9.35 -17.02
C VAL A 150 4.15 -8.48 -18.27
N MET A 151 2.94 -8.14 -18.70
CA MET A 151 2.70 -7.23 -19.84
C MET A 151 3.32 -5.84 -19.64
N MET A 152 3.45 -5.37 -18.39
CA MET A 152 4.10 -4.09 -18.08
C MET A 152 5.64 -4.16 -18.03
N GLY A 153 6.23 -5.35 -18.28
CA GLY A 153 7.68 -5.55 -18.38
C GLY A 153 8.31 -6.24 -17.16
N ILE A 154 7.53 -6.80 -16.23
CA ILE A 154 8.05 -7.68 -15.17
C ILE A 154 8.23 -9.09 -15.77
N ASN A 155 9.36 -9.30 -16.43
CA ASN A 155 9.61 -10.55 -17.18
C ASN A 155 9.80 -11.79 -16.29
N ASP A 156 10.08 -11.61 -15.00
CA ASP A 156 10.18 -12.69 -14.04
C ASP A 156 8.78 -12.99 -13.46
N ASN A 157 8.23 -14.15 -13.81
CA ASN A 157 6.91 -14.58 -13.35
C ASN A 157 6.82 -14.68 -11.81
N GLY A 158 7.92 -15.05 -11.14
CA GLY A 158 7.98 -15.06 -9.68
C GLY A 158 7.87 -13.65 -9.11
N LEU A 159 8.53 -12.67 -9.75
CA LEU A 159 8.41 -11.26 -9.37
C LEU A 159 7.03 -10.68 -9.68
N ALA A 160 6.42 -11.08 -10.80
CA ALA A 160 5.06 -10.69 -11.15
C ALA A 160 4.05 -11.19 -10.10
N MET A 161 4.16 -12.45 -9.68
CA MET A 161 3.29 -13.02 -8.64
C MET A 161 3.47 -12.33 -7.28
N LYS A 162 4.69 -11.90 -6.95
CA LYS A 162 4.97 -11.13 -5.72
C LYS A 162 4.17 -9.83 -5.65
N THR A 163 3.79 -9.23 -6.77
CA THR A 163 3.01 -7.98 -6.79
C THR A 163 1.61 -8.10 -6.18
N VAL A 164 1.04 -9.31 -6.17
CA VAL A 164 -0.28 -9.62 -5.61
C VAL A 164 -0.22 -10.48 -4.34
N THR A 165 0.93 -11.07 -4.02
CA THR A 165 1.11 -11.95 -2.86
C THR A 165 2.00 -11.34 -1.77
N GLU A 166 3.32 -11.37 -1.97
CA GLU A 166 4.31 -10.96 -0.96
C GLU A 166 4.31 -9.44 -0.74
N ASN A 167 4.27 -8.62 -1.79
CA ASN A 167 4.40 -7.17 -1.67
C ASN A 167 3.24 -6.55 -0.87
N PRO A 168 1.95 -6.90 -1.10
CA PRO A 168 0.86 -6.47 -0.23
C PRO A 168 1.04 -6.90 1.22
N ARG A 169 1.52 -8.14 1.45
CA ARG A 169 1.84 -8.64 2.80
C ARG A 169 2.92 -7.80 3.48
N THR A 170 3.99 -7.44 2.76
CA THR A 170 5.05 -6.56 3.31
C THR A 170 4.52 -5.17 3.63
N THR A 171 3.55 -4.66 2.86
CA THR A 171 2.89 -3.37 3.14
C THR A 171 2.17 -3.39 4.47
N ILE A 172 1.42 -4.46 4.75
CA ILE A 172 0.68 -4.62 6.01
C ILE A 172 1.66 -4.68 7.20
N PHE A 173 2.77 -5.38 7.06
CA PHE A 173 3.80 -5.42 8.10
C PHE A 173 4.49 -4.06 8.30
N HIS A 174 4.80 -3.36 7.22
CA HIS A 174 5.40 -2.02 7.28
C HIS A 174 4.46 -1.02 7.97
N ALA A 175 3.18 -1.05 7.61
CA ALA A 175 2.11 -0.26 8.22
C ALA A 175 1.93 -0.57 9.72
N ALA A 176 1.94 -1.86 10.09
CA ALA A 176 1.89 -2.27 11.49
C ALA A 176 3.12 -1.79 12.28
N ALA A 177 4.31 -1.83 11.66
CA ALA A 177 5.53 -1.31 12.27
C ALA A 177 5.44 0.21 12.50
N ARG A 178 4.96 0.97 11.50
CA ARG A 178 4.72 2.43 11.61
C ARG A 178 3.82 2.80 12.79
N LEU A 179 2.81 1.98 13.09
CA LEU A 179 1.81 2.24 14.14
C LEU A 179 2.20 1.72 15.52
N LYS A 180 2.64 0.47 15.59
CA LYS A 180 2.81 -0.28 16.85
C LYS A 180 4.24 -0.31 17.35
N THR A 181 5.20 0.15 16.54
CA THR A 181 6.60 0.18 16.97
C THR A 181 7.09 1.58 17.28
N TYR A 182 7.85 1.70 18.36
CA TYR A 182 8.63 2.89 18.66
C TYR A 182 10.09 2.47 18.82
N ARG A 183 10.97 2.96 17.93
CA ARG A 183 12.41 2.65 17.93
C ARG A 183 12.73 1.14 17.94
N GLY A 184 11.94 0.33 17.22
CA GLY A 184 12.14 -1.12 17.10
C GLY A 184 11.53 -1.96 18.23
N VAL A 185 10.87 -1.34 19.20
CA VAL A 185 10.11 -2.04 20.24
C VAL A 185 8.65 -2.14 19.80
N VAL A 186 8.08 -3.35 19.80
CA VAL A 186 6.65 -3.57 19.55
C VAL A 186 5.89 -3.31 20.86
N MET A 187 4.97 -2.36 20.85
CA MET A 187 4.04 -2.17 21.95
C MET A 187 2.76 -2.97 21.66
N GLU A 188 2.56 -4.02 22.45
CA GLU A 188 1.31 -4.76 22.50
C GLU A 188 0.62 -4.40 23.83
N VAL A 189 -0.47 -3.65 23.74
CA VAL A 189 -1.36 -3.46 24.88
C VAL A 189 -2.35 -4.63 24.82
N LYS A 190 -2.18 -5.61 25.70
CA LYS A 190 -3.21 -6.62 25.94
C LYS A 190 -4.27 -6.00 26.84
N ASP A 191 -5.53 -6.11 26.44
CA ASP A 191 -6.64 -5.75 27.31
C ASP A 191 -6.69 -6.76 28.48
N ILE A 192 -6.95 -6.25 29.69
CA ILE A 192 -6.89 -7.04 30.94
C ILE A 192 -7.92 -8.19 30.93
N HIS A 193 -8.96 -8.10 30.08
CA HIS A 193 -9.98 -9.14 29.94
C HIS A 193 -9.49 -10.43 29.26
N ASP A 194 -8.35 -10.42 28.56
CA ASP A 194 -7.78 -11.64 27.95
C ASP A 194 -6.99 -12.51 28.96
N PHE A 195 -6.91 -12.11 30.23
CA PHE A 195 -6.23 -12.89 31.29
C PHE A 195 -7.16 -13.88 32.01
N GLU A 196 -8.47 -13.70 31.96
CA GLU A 196 -9.42 -14.56 32.70
C GLU A 196 -9.66 -15.92 32.02
N ASP A 197 -9.44 -16.03 30.70
CA ASP A 197 -9.62 -17.27 29.94
C ASP A 197 -8.45 -18.28 30.07
N GLY A 198 -7.44 -17.97 30.89
CA GLY A 198 -6.22 -18.78 31.05
C GLY A 198 -5.96 -19.33 32.46
N LEU A 199 -6.87 -19.11 33.41
CA LEU A 199 -6.70 -19.52 34.82
C LEU A 199 -7.78 -20.52 35.26
N ASP A 200 -7.90 -21.62 34.53
CA ASP A 200 -8.63 -22.79 35.02
C ASP A 200 -7.79 -23.55 36.07
N TYR A 201 -8.21 -23.38 37.33
CA TYR A 201 -8.12 -24.29 38.47
C TYR A 201 -6.86 -25.19 38.61
N VAL A 202 -5.84 -24.70 39.33
CA VAL A 202 -5.05 -25.58 40.20
C VAL A 202 -5.68 -25.51 41.59
N SER A 203 -6.64 -26.39 41.84
CA SER A 203 -7.15 -26.65 43.18
C SER A 203 -6.02 -27.23 44.04
N PHE A 204 -5.55 -26.48 45.03
CA PHE A 204 -4.77 -27.03 46.12
C PHE A 204 -5.71 -27.88 46.98
N GLN A 205 -5.54 -29.21 46.94
CA GLN A 205 -6.03 -30.08 48.00
C GLN A 205 -4.99 -30.09 49.12
N GLU A 206 -5.40 -29.72 50.32
CA GLU A 206 -4.72 -30.03 51.58
C GLU A 206 -4.77 -31.52 51.89
#